data_AF-A0A4V1B8F4-F1
#
_entry.id   AF-A0A4V1B8F4-F1
#
_cell.length_a   1.000
_cell.length_b   1.000
_cell.length_c   1.000
_cell.angle_alpha   90.00
_cell.angle_beta   90.00
_cell.angle_gamma   90.00
#
_symmetry.space_group_name_H-M   'P 1'
#
loop_
_entity.id
_entity.type
_entity.pdbx_description
1 polymer ?
#
loop_
_entity_poly.entity_id
_entity_poly.type
_entity_poly.pdbx_seq_one_letter_code
_entity_poly.pdbx_strand_id
1 'polypeptide(L)'
;MIVDGQTVITATQLRAARALLCIDQRALAEMSGLSVPTIQRMEASEAVIRGNVDSLMKLVAALDAAGIELINEGTVSPSGGRGVRLKSEFDSRKPYHGNKLAAEAARGIRARA
;
A
#
# COMPACT_ATOMS: atom_id res chain seq x y z
N MET A 1 22.19 15.63 -9.02
CA MET A 1 22.18 14.16 -8.96
C MET A 1 20.72 13.73 -8.79
N ILE A 2 20.00 13.68 -9.91
CA ILE A 2 18.63 13.15 -10.01
C ILE A 2 18.84 11.73 -10.53
N VAL A 3 18.46 10.73 -9.75
CA VAL A 3 18.44 9.34 -10.19
C VAL A 3 17.03 9.12 -10.75
N ASP A 4 16.96 8.67 -11.99
CA ASP A 4 15.75 8.37 -12.75
C ASP A 4 14.62 7.77 -11.89
N GLY A 5 13.46 8.42 -11.88
CA GLY A 5 12.18 7.76 -11.58
C GLY A 5 12.04 7.05 -10.22
N GLN A 6 12.90 7.32 -9.23
CA GLN A 6 12.70 6.75 -7.90
C GLN A 6 11.43 7.34 -7.30
N THR A 7 10.35 6.56 -7.29
CA THR A 7 9.11 6.85 -6.57
C THR A 7 9.45 7.07 -5.10
N VAL A 8 9.62 8.33 -4.72
CA VAL A 8 9.88 8.74 -3.34
C VAL A 8 8.54 8.61 -2.59
N ILE A 9 8.36 7.55 -1.81
CA ILE A 9 7.14 7.34 -1.02
C ILE A 9 7.26 8.03 0.35
N THR A 10 6.19 8.71 0.76
CA THR A 10 6.06 9.30 2.10
C THR A 10 5.31 8.36 3.06
N ALA A 11 5.54 8.52 4.37
CA ALA A 11 4.81 7.75 5.38
C ALA A 11 3.29 8.01 5.33
N THR A 12 2.88 9.23 4.97
CA THR A 12 1.47 9.58 4.78
C THR A 12 0.86 8.86 3.58
N GLN A 13 1.56 8.78 2.43
CA GLN A 13 1.13 7.98 1.29
C GLN A 13 1.04 6.50 1.62
N LEU A 14 2.00 5.96 2.38
CA LEU A 14 1.95 4.57 2.84
C LEU A 14 0.71 4.28 3.68
N ARG A 15 0.45 5.10 4.71
CA ARG A 15 -0.74 4.95 5.57
C ARG A 15 -2.05 5.13 4.78
N ALA A 16 -2.09 6.08 3.86
CA ALA A 16 -3.26 6.31 3.00
C ALA A 16 -3.53 5.13 2.06
N ALA A 17 -2.49 4.57 1.42
CA ALA A 17 -2.61 3.37 0.59
C ALA A 17 -3.19 2.20 1.38
N ARG A 18 -2.71 2.02 2.61
CA ARG A 18 -3.16 0.94 3.49
C ARG A 18 -4.63 1.12 3.91
N ALA A 19 -5.05 2.36 4.15
CA ALA A 19 -6.45 2.70 4.41
C ALA A 19 -7.36 2.43 3.20
N LEU A 20 -6.92 2.81 1.98
CA LEU A 20 -7.67 2.54 0.74
C LEU A 20 -7.86 1.05 0.47
N LEU A 21 -6.85 0.25 0.80
CA LEU A 21 -6.91 -1.22 0.67
C LEU A 21 -7.67 -1.91 1.83
N CYS A 22 -8.05 -1.17 2.88
CA CYS A 22 -8.65 -1.72 4.10
C CYS A 22 -7.81 -2.87 4.70
N ILE A 23 -6.49 -2.73 4.71
CA ILE A 23 -5.57 -3.74 5.27
C ILE A 23 -4.81 -3.22 6.49
N ASP A 24 -4.32 -4.12 7.34
CA ASP A 24 -3.46 -3.77 8.47
C ASP A 24 -1.95 -3.83 8.09
N GLN A 25 -1.06 -3.51 9.04
CA GLN A 25 0.38 -3.55 8.82
C GLN A 25 0.90 -4.98 8.55
N ARG A 26 0.24 -6.01 9.09
CA ARG A 26 0.62 -7.41 8.92
C ARG A 26 0.32 -7.90 7.51
N ALA A 27 -0.86 -7.57 7.00
CA ALA A 27 -1.26 -7.82 5.64
C ALA A 27 -0.31 -7.14 4.64
N LEU A 28 0.06 -5.88 4.88
CA LEU A 28 1.01 -5.18 4.02
C LEU A 28 2.42 -5.79 4.07
N ALA A 29 2.87 -6.19 5.27
CA ALA A 29 4.14 -6.89 5.45
C ALA A 29 4.17 -8.20 4.64
N GLU A 30 3.11 -9.01 4.73
CA GLU A 30 2.94 -10.23 3.93
C GLU A 30 2.97 -9.96 2.43
N MET A 31 2.17 -8.99 1.97
CA MET A 31 2.06 -8.63 0.55
C MET A 31 3.38 -8.13 -0.05
N SER A 32 4.20 -7.44 0.75
CA SER A 32 5.49 -6.89 0.32
C SER A 32 6.68 -7.81 0.60
N GLY A 33 6.49 -8.93 1.30
CA GLY A 33 7.60 -9.77 1.76
C GLY A 33 8.55 -9.05 2.72
N LEU A 34 8.07 -8.02 3.43
CA LEU A 34 8.81 -7.27 4.45
C LEU A 34 8.37 -7.71 5.84
N SER A 35 9.19 -7.44 6.85
CA SER A 35 8.80 -7.70 8.24
C SER A 35 7.85 -6.62 8.78
N VAL A 36 6.94 -6.99 9.69
CA VAL A 36 6.03 -6.04 10.35
C VAL A 36 6.80 -4.88 11.03
N PRO A 37 7.93 -5.10 11.73
CA PRO A 37 8.74 -4.00 12.27
C PRO A 37 9.29 -3.06 11.19
N THR A 38 9.55 -3.56 9.98
CA THR A 38 9.96 -2.72 8.84
C THR A 38 8.83 -1.82 8.40
N ILE A 39 7.62 -2.36 8.23
CA ILE A 39 6.43 -1.56 7.89
C ILE A 39 6.15 -0.51 8.97
N GLN A 40 6.21 -0.90 10.25
CA GLN A 40 6.03 0.04 11.38
C GLN A 40 7.03 1.20 11.34
N ARG A 41 8.32 0.90 11.13
CA ARG A 41 9.37 1.92 11.03
C ARG A 41 9.15 2.85 9.84
N MET A 42 8.71 2.30 8.71
CA MET A 42 8.38 3.09 7.51
C MET A 42 7.17 4.01 7.78
N GLU A 43 6.11 3.51 8.38
CA GLU A 43 4.93 4.32 8.74
C GLU A 43 5.20 5.36 9.84
N ALA A 44 6.19 5.13 10.71
CA ALA A 44 6.60 6.06 11.76
C ALA A 44 7.51 7.20 11.25
N SER A 45 7.93 7.17 9.98
CA SER A 45 8.76 8.24 9.41
C SER A 45 7.98 9.56 9.35
N GLU A 46 8.63 10.68 9.69
CA GLU A 46 7.99 12.01 9.69
C GLU A 46 7.71 12.55 8.28
N ALA A 47 8.44 12.07 7.27
CA ALA A 47 8.34 12.55 5.90
C ALA A 47 8.53 11.40 4.89
N VAL A 48 9.49 11.56 3.97
CA VAL A 48 9.93 10.52 3.04
C VAL A 48 10.46 9.32 3.80
N ILE A 49 10.02 8.12 3.41
CA ILE A 49 10.50 6.88 3.99
C ILE A 49 11.96 6.67 3.58
N ARG A 50 12.84 6.55 4.58
CA ARG A 50 14.24 6.18 4.37
C ARG A 50 14.42 4.68 4.55
N GLY A 51 15.08 4.03 3.60
CA GLY A 51 15.33 2.60 3.63
C GLY A 51 16.25 2.17 2.50
N ASN A 52 16.63 0.89 2.49
CA ASN A 52 17.33 0.35 1.33
C ASN A 52 16.38 0.28 0.11
N VAL A 53 16.97 0.38 -1.08
CA VAL A 53 16.23 0.43 -2.35
C VAL A 53 15.40 -0.83 -2.56
N ASP A 54 15.94 -2.01 -2.23
CA ASP A 54 15.23 -3.29 -2.36
C ASP A 54 13.90 -3.32 -1.59
N SER A 55 13.90 -2.85 -0.34
CA SER A 55 12.68 -2.82 0.48
C SER A 55 11.66 -1.82 -0.06
N LEU A 56 12.12 -0.66 -0.54
CA LEU A 56 11.25 0.33 -1.16
C LEU A 56 10.62 -0.20 -2.46
N MET A 57 11.40 -0.92 -3.28
CA MET A 57 10.92 -1.54 -4.51
C MET A 57 9.88 -2.63 -4.24
N LYS A 58 10.13 -3.50 -3.26
CA LYS A 58 9.16 -4.51 -2.81
C LYS A 58 7.87 -3.89 -2.31
N LEU A 59 7.95 -2.81 -1.53
CA LEU A 59 6.79 -2.10 -1.03
C LEU A 59 5.97 -1.47 -2.18
N VAL A 60 6.62 -0.73 -3.07
CA VAL A 60 5.94 -0.08 -4.21
C VAL A 60 5.30 -1.12 -5.13
N ALA A 61 6.02 -2.20 -5.46
CA ALA A 61 5.49 -3.29 -6.29
C ALA A 61 4.27 -3.97 -5.65
N ALA A 62 4.29 -4.19 -4.33
CA ALA A 62 3.16 -4.78 -3.62
C ALA A 62 1.93 -3.88 -3.62
N LEU A 63 2.11 -2.56 -3.42
CA LEU A 63 1.02 -1.59 -3.53
C LEU A 63 0.47 -1.53 -4.95
N ASP A 64 1.35 -1.49 -5.96
CA ASP A 64 0.98 -1.47 -7.37
C ASP A 64 0.15 -2.70 -7.78
N ALA A 65 0.59 -3.88 -7.38
CA ALA A 65 -0.12 -5.15 -7.58
C ALA A 65 -1.44 -5.23 -6.80
N ALA A 66 -1.55 -4.51 -5.69
CA ALA A 66 -2.77 -4.37 -4.92
C ALA A 66 -3.75 -3.34 -5.50
N GLY A 67 -3.43 -2.73 -6.66
CA GLY A 67 -4.31 -1.76 -7.29
C GLY A 67 -4.19 -0.36 -6.70
N ILE A 68 -3.07 -0.04 -6.04
CA ILE A 68 -2.74 1.33 -5.63
C ILE A 68 -1.88 1.98 -6.70
N GLU A 69 -2.16 3.24 -7.00
CA GLU A 69 -1.26 4.12 -7.74
C GLU A 69 -0.77 5.25 -6.83
N LEU A 70 0.55 5.38 -6.74
CA LEU A 70 1.21 6.46 -6.01
C LEU A 70 1.39 7.66 -6.94
N ILE A 71 0.80 8.79 -6.57
CA ILE A 71 0.92 10.04 -7.32
C ILE A 71 2.14 10.78 -6.74
N ASN A 72 3.19 10.93 -7.54
CA ASN A 72 4.38 11.69 -7.16
C ASN A 72 4.16 13.19 -7.38
N GLU A 73 5.01 14.00 -6.76
CA GLU A 73 5.05 15.43 -7.04
C GLU A 73 5.40 15.67 -8.52
N GLY A 74 4.54 16.39 -9.23
CA GLY A 74 4.69 16.64 -10.67
C GLY A 74 4.11 15.56 -11.59
N THR A 75 3.55 14.46 -11.06
CA THR A 75 2.73 13.55 -11.86
C THR A 75 1.49 14.29 -12.38
N VAL A 76 1.08 14.02 -13.63
CA VAL A 76 -0.12 14.62 -14.23
C VAL A 76 -1.33 14.28 -13.38
N SER A 77 -1.76 15.27 -12.62
CA SER A 77 -2.91 15.29 -11.75
C SER A 77 -3.52 16.68 -11.90
N PRO A 78 -4.86 16.83 -12.03
CA PRO A 78 -5.49 18.13 -12.32
C PRO A 78 -5.04 19.27 -11.40
N SER A 79 -4.73 18.94 -10.13
CA SER A 79 -4.31 19.92 -9.11
C SER A 79 -2.86 19.75 -8.66
N GLY A 80 -2.12 18.79 -9.24
CA GLY A 80 -0.78 18.40 -8.80
C GLY A 80 -0.74 17.76 -7.40
N GLY A 81 0.45 17.76 -6.80
CA GLY A 81 0.69 17.26 -5.44
C GLY A 81 0.85 15.74 -5.32
N ARG A 82 1.44 15.32 -4.20
CA ARG A 82 1.59 13.90 -3.85
C ARG A 82 0.26 13.33 -3.40
N GLY A 83 -0.02 12.10 -3.78
CA GLY A 83 -1.30 11.45 -3.45
C GLY A 83 -1.25 9.94 -3.60
N VAL A 84 -2.42 9.34 -3.36
CA VAL A 84 -2.65 7.90 -3.53
C VAL A 84 -4.05 7.74 -4.09
N ARG A 85 -4.22 6.87 -5.09
CA ARG A 85 -5.53 6.49 -5.62
C ARG A 85 -5.62 4.99 -5.86
N LEU A 86 -6.85 4.51 -5.96
CA LEU A 86 -7.13 3.19 -6.50
C LEU A 86 -7.00 3.24 -8.02
N LYS A 87 -6.42 2.19 -8.61
CA LYS A 87 -6.43 1.94 -10.05
C LYS A 87 -7.85 1.60 -10.52
N SER A 88 -8.15 1.88 -11.79
CA SER A 88 -9.44 1.55 -12.42
C SER A 88 -9.81 0.07 -12.32
N GLU A 89 -8.82 -0.81 -12.27
CA GLU A 89 -8.98 -2.26 -12.23
C GLU A 89 -9.14 -2.81 -10.79
N PHE A 90 -9.13 -1.95 -9.77
CA PHE A 90 -9.26 -2.38 -8.38
C PHE A 90 -10.64 -3.00 -8.11
N ASP A 91 -10.67 -4.29 -7.75
CA ASP A 91 -11.88 -5.00 -7.32
C ASP A 91 -11.92 -5.14 -5.81
N SER A 92 -12.74 -4.32 -5.16
CA SER A 92 -12.94 -4.30 -3.69
C SER A 92 -13.49 -5.61 -3.12
N ARG A 93 -13.98 -6.53 -3.96
CA ARG A 93 -14.47 -7.85 -3.52
C ARG A 93 -13.35 -8.88 -3.37
N LYS A 94 -12.14 -8.63 -3.93
CA LYS A 94 -11.01 -9.55 -3.82
C LYS A 94 -10.35 -9.40 -2.44
N PRO A 95 -10.34 -10.45 -1.59
CA PRO A 95 -9.64 -10.37 -0.32
C PRO A 95 -8.13 -10.47 -0.55
N TYR A 96 -7.38 -9.48 -0.04
CA TYR A 96 -5.93 -9.62 0.15
C TYR A 96 -5.66 -10.55 1.34
N HIS A 97 -4.55 -11.30 1.30
CA HIS A 97 -4.33 -12.47 2.18
C HIS A 97 -4.46 -12.16 3.67
N GLY A 98 -4.03 -10.99 4.14
CA GLY A 98 -4.22 -10.58 5.53
C GLY A 98 -5.68 -10.33 5.96
N ASN A 99 -6.61 -10.17 5.01
CA ASN A 99 -8.06 -10.11 5.24
C ASN A 99 -8.77 -11.41 4.83
N LYS A 100 -8.07 -12.47 4.38
CA LYS A 100 -8.75 -13.74 4.02
C LYS A 100 -9.47 -14.35 5.22
N LEU A 101 -8.87 -14.32 6.41
CA LEU A 101 -9.50 -14.86 7.63
C LEU A 101 -10.78 -14.10 8.01
N ALA A 102 -10.78 -12.77 7.94
CA ALA A 102 -11.96 -11.97 8.22
C ALA A 102 -13.02 -12.04 7.10
N ALA A 103 -12.61 -12.09 5.83
CA ALA A 103 -13.51 -12.29 4.70
C ALA A 103 -14.14 -13.70 4.67
N GLU A 104 -13.39 -14.75 5.05
CA GLU A 104 -13.91 -16.11 5.22
C GLU A 104 -14.88 -16.20 6.39
N ALA A 105 -14.56 -15.57 7.53
CA ALA A 105 -15.47 -15.47 8.67
C ALA A 105 -16.80 -14.77 8.29
N ALA A 106 -16.74 -13.66 7.55
CA ALA A 106 -17.93 -12.94 7.09
C ALA A 106 -18.79 -13.76 6.10
N ARG A 107 -18.17 -14.56 5.22
CA ARG A 107 -18.87 -15.48 4.32
C ARG A 107 -19.53 -16.64 5.07
N GLY A 108 -18.85 -17.20 6.08
CA GLY A 108 -19.37 -18.30 6.90
C GLY A 108 -20.62 -17.92 7.70
N ILE A 109 -20.74 -16.66 8.12
CA ILE A 109 -21.92 -16.13 8.83
C ILE A 109 -23.13 -16.07 7.90
N ARG A 110 -22.95 -15.68 6.63
CA ARG A 110 -24.05 -15.56 5.64
C ARG A 110 -24.56 -16.90 5.13
N ALA A 111 -23.77 -17.96 5.18
CA ALA A 111 -24.17 -19.30 4.72
C ALA A 111 -25.03 -20.07 5.73
N ARG A 112 -25.30 -19.51 6.92
CA ARG A 112 -26.09 -20.13 7.99
C ARG A 112 -27.43 -19.44 8.28
N ALA A 113 -27.80 -18.42 7.50
CA ALA A 113 -29.04 -17.65 7.64
C ALA A 113 -30.03 -17.99 6.52
#